data_AF-A0A2V6X237-F1
#
_entry.id   AF-A0A2V6X237-F1
#
_cell.length_a   1.000
_cell.length_b   1.000
_cell.length_c   1.000
_cell.angle_alpha   90.00
_cell.angle_beta   90.00
_cell.angle_gamma   90.00
#
_symmetry.space_group_name_H-M   'P 1'
#
loop_
_entity.id
_entity.type
_entity.pdbx_description
1 polymer ?
#
loop_
_entity_poly.entity_id
_entity_poly.type
_entity_poly.pdbx_seq_one_letter_code
_entity_poly.pdbx_strand_id
1 'polypeptide(L)'
;MTNMAANVGSVRRIASTGLQGRFNDMGQELGRFVINTIFGLGGFVNAAPSFGVKEGTTADMGQTLGVWGAGPGPYLVVPFLPPLTLRDAFGFVFDTALDPVTWVAPIGALAGATGERRRRGDDPRPL
;
A
#
# COMPACT_ATOMS: atom_id res chain seq x y z
N MET A 1 5.26 -13.49 -7.29
CA MET A 1 5.84 -13.67 -5.94
C MET A 1 4.93 -13.09 -4.85
N THR A 2 3.61 -13.06 -5.04
CA THR A 2 2.87 -11.81 -4.73
C THR A 2 1.95 -11.86 -3.50
N ASN A 3 1.71 -13.03 -2.90
CA ASN A 3 0.77 -13.18 -1.77
C ASN A 3 1.43 -12.92 -0.41
N MET A 4 2.64 -13.45 -0.18
CA MET A 4 3.35 -13.26 1.09
C MET A 4 3.71 -11.79 1.31
N ALA A 5 4.27 -11.12 0.30
CA ALA A 5 4.58 -9.70 0.37
C ALA A 5 3.33 -8.84 0.60
N ALA A 6 2.20 -9.20 -0.02
CA ALA A 6 0.93 -8.51 0.21
C ALA A 6 0.36 -8.75 1.62
N ASN A 7 0.57 -9.94 2.19
CA ASN A 7 0.20 -10.27 3.56
C ASN A 7 1.09 -9.55 4.58
N VAL A 8 2.39 -9.45 4.37
CA VAL A 8 3.29 -8.66 5.21
C VAL A 8 2.94 -7.17 5.13
N GLY A 9 2.65 -6.67 3.92
CA GLY A 9 2.20 -5.30 3.70
C GLY A 9 0.85 -4.95 4.35
N SER A 10 0.07 -5.93 4.84
CA SER A 10 -1.18 -5.62 5.56
C SER A 10 -0.92 -4.95 6.90
N VAL A 11 0.20 -5.23 7.58
CA VAL A 11 0.58 -4.58 8.84
C VAL A 11 0.64 -3.07 8.68
N ARG A 12 1.26 -2.64 7.58
CA ARG A 12 1.29 -1.22 7.20
C ARG A 12 -0.11 -0.66 6.97
N ARG A 13 -0.98 -1.38 6.26
CA ARG A 13 -2.36 -0.96 5.99
C ARG A 13 -3.21 -0.88 7.27
N ILE A 14 -3.02 -1.80 8.20
CA ILE A 14 -3.65 -1.79 9.54
C ILE A 14 -3.24 -0.53 10.29
N ALA A 15 -1.95 -0.21 10.32
CA ALA A 15 -1.47 1.01 10.95
C ALA A 15 -2.03 2.26 10.27
N SER A 16 -1.99 2.34 8.94
CA SER A 16 -2.55 3.47 8.17
C SER A 16 -4.04 3.68 8.44
N THR A 17 -4.85 2.62 8.34
CA THR A 17 -6.31 2.70 8.56
C THR A 17 -6.65 3.05 10.00
N GLY A 18 -5.88 2.56 10.97
CA GLY A 18 -6.01 2.95 12.38
C GLY A 18 -5.73 4.44 12.60
N LEU A 19 -4.64 4.96 12.03
CA LEU A 19 -4.28 6.38 12.10
C LEU A 19 -5.25 7.31 11.34
N GLN A 20 -5.91 6.79 10.31
CA GLN A 20 -6.98 7.48 9.57
C GLN A 20 -8.35 7.38 10.28
N GLY A 21 -8.48 6.64 11.39
CA GLY A 21 -9.75 6.43 12.10
C GLY A 21 -10.72 5.48 11.40
N ARG A 22 -10.28 4.73 10.39
CA ARG A 22 -11.10 3.82 9.56
C ARG A 22 -11.15 2.42 10.15
N PHE A 23 -11.80 2.27 11.31
CA PHE A 23 -11.80 1.01 12.06
C PHE A 23 -12.44 -0.19 11.32
N ASN A 24 -13.49 0.04 10.52
CA ASN A 24 -14.11 -1.03 9.71
C ASN A 24 -13.14 -1.61 8.67
N ASP A 25 -12.28 -0.77 8.12
CA ASP A 25 -11.28 -1.16 7.12
C ASP A 25 -10.08 -1.83 7.81
N MET A 26 -9.67 -1.30 8.96
CA MET A 26 -8.63 -1.89 9.82
C MET A 26 -9.00 -3.32 10.24
N GLY A 27 -10.25 -3.54 10.66
CA GLY A 27 -10.74 -4.86 11.05
C GLY A 27 -10.73 -5.87 9.90
N GLN A 28 -11.03 -5.43 8.68
CA GLN A 28 -10.96 -6.28 7.49
C GLN A 28 -9.51 -6.67 7.18
N GLU A 29 -8.56 -5.74 7.21
CA GLU A 29 -7.13 -6.04 7.00
C GLU A 29 -6.56 -6.97 8.08
N LEU A 30 -6.96 -6.76 9.34
CA LEU A 30 -6.60 -7.66 10.45
C LEU A 30 -7.15 -9.07 10.22
N GLY A 31 -8.43 -9.20 9.85
CA GLY A 31 -9.03 -10.50 9.55
C GLY A 31 -8.30 -11.22 8.42
N ARG A 32 -7.98 -10.51 7.32
CA ARG A 32 -7.21 -11.07 6.20
C ARG A 32 -5.83 -11.53 6.65
N PHE A 33 -5.12 -10.70 7.41
CA PHE A 33 -3.79 -11.02 7.91
C PHE A 33 -3.79 -12.29 8.77
N VAL A 34 -4.72 -12.37 9.73
CA VAL A 34 -4.84 -13.52 10.62
C VAL A 34 -5.18 -14.78 9.85
N ILE A 35 -6.18 -14.72 8.96
CA ILE A 35 -6.61 -15.89 8.18
C ILE A 35 -5.51 -16.36 7.22
N ASN A 36 -4.88 -15.44 6.50
CA ASN A 36 -3.80 -15.79 5.59
C ASN A 36 -2.55 -16.30 6.34
N THR A 37 -2.30 -15.83 7.56
CA THR A 37 -1.18 -16.33 8.37
C THR A 37 -1.45 -17.72 8.91
N ILE A 38 -2.65 -17.97 9.45
CA ILE A 38 -3.00 -19.26 10.08
C ILE A 38 -3.33 -20.33 9.02
N PHE A 39 -4.21 -20.02 8.07
CA PHE A 39 -4.73 -20.98 7.09
C PHE A 39 -4.04 -20.88 5.73
N GLY A 40 -3.33 -19.79 5.46
CA GLY A 40 -2.64 -19.54 4.19
C GLY A 40 -1.15 -19.90 4.21
N LEU A 41 -0.69 -20.77 5.12
CA LEU A 41 0.72 -21.16 5.29
C LEU A 41 1.63 -19.94 5.49
N GLY A 42 1.29 -19.05 6.44
CA GLY A 42 2.06 -17.83 6.69
C GLY A 42 1.91 -16.77 5.59
N GLY A 43 0.83 -16.81 4.81
CA GLY A 43 0.56 -15.87 3.71
C GLY A 43 1.04 -16.32 2.34
N PHE A 44 1.51 -17.57 2.19
CA PHE A 44 1.84 -18.15 0.88
C PHE A 44 0.58 -18.26 -0.01
N VAL A 45 -0.55 -18.56 0.62
CA VAL A 45 -1.85 -18.72 -0.02
C VAL A 45 -2.83 -17.67 0.52
N ASN A 46 -3.59 -17.04 -0.37
CA ASN A 46 -4.64 -16.09 0.01
C ASN A 46 -5.93 -16.84 0.35
N ALA A 47 -6.08 -17.25 1.62
CA ALA A 47 -7.23 -17.99 2.12
C ALA A 47 -8.41 -17.08 2.52
N ALA A 48 -8.16 -15.80 2.80
CA ALA A 48 -9.16 -14.86 3.32
C ALA A 48 -10.45 -14.72 2.46
N PRO A 49 -10.42 -14.72 1.11
CA PRO A 49 -11.63 -14.66 0.30
C PRO A 49 -12.57 -15.85 0.51
N SER A 50 -12.02 -17.05 0.78
CA SER A 50 -12.80 -18.26 1.06
C SER A 50 -13.57 -18.18 2.38
N PHE A 51 -13.16 -17.28 3.27
CA PHE A 51 -13.83 -16.98 4.55
C PHE A 51 -14.72 -15.73 4.46
N GLY A 52 -15.01 -15.23 3.26
CA GLY A 52 -15.91 -14.09 3.03
C GLY A 52 -15.30 -12.72 3.37
N VAL A 53 -13.99 -12.64 3.59
CA VAL A 53 -13.33 -11.36 3.87
C VAL A 53 -13.08 -10.61 2.58
N LYS A 54 -13.69 -9.43 2.46
CA LYS A 54 -13.59 -8.53 1.31
C LYS A 54 -12.15 -8.11 1.03
N GLU A 55 -11.90 -7.69 -0.21
CA GLU A 55 -10.57 -7.34 -0.70
C GLU A 55 -9.89 -6.27 0.16
N GLY A 56 -8.56 -6.35 0.25
CA GLY A 56 -7.77 -5.44 1.08
C GLY A 56 -7.90 -3.99 0.61
N THR A 57 -7.77 -3.08 1.56
CA THR A 57 -7.75 -1.64 1.34
C THR A 57 -6.46 -1.22 0.62
N THR A 58 -6.48 -0.06 0.00
CA THR A 58 -5.28 0.58 -0.58
C THR A 58 -4.70 1.64 0.35
N ALA A 59 -4.92 1.51 1.67
CA ALA A 59 -4.53 2.51 2.65
C ALA A 59 -3.01 2.60 2.78
N ASP A 60 -2.48 3.80 2.56
CA ASP A 60 -1.05 4.10 2.63
C ASP A 60 -0.76 5.26 3.58
N MET A 61 0.51 5.42 3.95
CA MET A 61 0.93 6.46 4.91
C MET A 61 0.85 7.88 4.31
N GLY A 62 0.91 8.02 2.99
CA GLY A 62 0.70 9.31 2.31
C GLY A 62 -0.72 9.81 2.47
N GLN A 63 -1.71 8.92 2.36
CA GLN A 63 -3.12 9.20 2.67
C GLN A 63 -3.29 9.57 4.15
N THR A 64 -2.65 8.83 5.07
CA THR A 64 -2.70 9.13 6.51
C THR A 64 -2.19 10.53 6.81
N LEU A 65 -1.03 10.90 6.26
CA LEU A 65 -0.47 12.24 6.40
C LEU A 65 -1.40 13.30 5.78
N GLY A 66 -2.06 12.99 4.67
CA GLY A 66 -3.11 13.83 4.10
C GLY A 66 -4.29 14.09 5.05
N VAL A 67 -4.78 13.06 5.76
CA VAL A 67 -5.84 13.21 6.78
C VAL A 67 -5.39 14.10 7.94
N TRP A 68 -4.09 14.08 8.28
CA TRP A 68 -3.51 14.86 9.38
C TRP A 68 -3.09 16.28 8.95
N GLY A 69 -3.51 16.74 7.77
CA GLY A 69 -3.28 18.10 7.30
C GLY A 69 -1.93 18.34 6.63
N ALA A 70 -1.13 17.29 6.38
CA ALA A 70 0.03 17.40 5.51
C ALA A 70 -0.46 17.52 4.06
N GLY A 71 -0.55 18.76 3.57
CA GLY A 71 -0.76 19.06 2.16
C GLY A 71 0.32 18.42 1.27
N PRO A 72 0.07 18.25 -0.04
CA PRO A 72 1.01 17.58 -0.95
C PRO A 72 2.43 18.21 -0.97
N GLY A 73 2.58 19.48 -0.58
CA GLY A 73 3.86 20.18 -0.67
C GLY A 73 4.24 20.48 -2.13
N PRO A 74 5.36 21.20 -2.36
CA PRO A 74 5.81 21.55 -3.71
C PRO A 74 6.01 20.31 -4.60
N TYR A 75 5.55 20.40 -5.85
CA TYR A 75 5.75 19.38 -6.88
C TYR A 75 7.24 19.30 -7.27
N LEU A 76 7.85 18.14 -7.10
CA LEU A 76 9.22 17.83 -7.49
C LEU A 76 9.20 16.96 -8.76
N VAL A 77 9.67 17.51 -9.88
CA VAL A 77 9.92 16.73 -11.10
C VAL A 77 11.40 16.32 -11.08
N VAL A 78 11.66 15.09 -10.67
CA VAL A 78 13.02 14.51 -10.71
C VAL A 78 13.18 13.80 -12.06
N PRO A 79 14.23 14.08 -12.85
CA PRO A 79 14.50 13.35 -14.08
C PRO A 79 14.50 11.84 -13.80
N PHE A 80 13.86 11.04 -14.67
CA PHE A 80 13.67 9.58 -14.57
C PHE A 80 12.65 9.07 -13.53
N LEU A 81 12.03 9.93 -12.72
CA LEU A 81 10.93 9.56 -11.81
C LEU A 81 9.62 10.25 -12.24
N PRO A 82 8.45 9.61 -12.00
CA PRO A 82 7.16 10.25 -12.23
C PRO A 82 6.99 11.50 -11.34
N PRO A 83 6.11 12.45 -11.74
CA PRO A 83 5.86 13.67 -10.98
C PRO A 83 5.47 13.34 -9.53
N LEU A 84 6.29 13.75 -8.57
CA LEU A 84 6.09 13.48 -7.15
C LEU A 84 5.85 14.79 -6.42
N THR A 85 4.88 14.84 -5.51
CA THR A 85 4.80 15.96 -4.57
C THR A 85 5.83 15.77 -3.45
N LEU A 86 6.22 16.83 -2.74
CA LEU A 86 7.18 16.73 -1.63
C LEU A 86 6.72 15.72 -0.57
N ARG A 87 5.40 15.67 -0.31
CA ARG A 87 4.79 14.65 0.54
C ARG A 87 4.91 13.25 -0.05
N ASP A 88 4.70 13.09 -1.36
CA ASP A 88 4.85 11.79 -2.02
C ASP A 88 6.32 11.33 -2.02
N ALA A 89 7.27 12.26 -2.07
CA ALA A 89 8.70 11.96 -1.95
C ALA A 89 9.04 11.45 -0.54
N PHE A 90 8.54 12.11 0.51
CA PHE A 90 8.71 11.61 1.89
C PHE A 90 7.99 10.28 2.09
N GLY A 91 6.75 10.15 1.60
CA GLY A 91 6.00 8.89 1.63
C GLY A 91 6.76 7.77 0.93
N PHE A 92 7.32 8.04 -0.25
CA PHE A 92 8.14 7.09 -0.99
C PHE A 92 9.38 6.65 -0.21
N VAL A 93 10.11 7.58 0.43
CA VAL A 93 11.29 7.25 1.24
C VAL A 93 10.91 6.40 2.45
N PHE A 94 9.87 6.77 3.18
CA PHE A 94 9.41 5.99 4.33
C PHE A 94 8.89 4.61 3.92
N ASP A 95 8.12 4.54 2.83
CA ASP A 95 7.62 3.29 2.28
C ASP A 95 8.76 2.38 1.85
N THR A 96 9.76 2.94 1.17
CA THR A 96 10.99 2.25 0.76
C THR A 96 11.76 1.74 1.97
N ALA A 97 11.88 2.53 3.04
CA ALA A 97 12.59 2.15 4.26
C ALA A 97 11.87 1.06 5.07
N LEU A 98 10.53 1.14 5.14
CA LEU A 98 9.68 0.23 5.91
C LEU A 98 9.26 -1.02 5.13
N ASP A 99 9.48 -1.05 3.82
CA ASP A 99 9.26 -2.24 3.00
C ASP A 99 10.51 -3.14 3.03
N PRO A 100 10.45 -4.32 3.67
CA PRO A 100 11.57 -5.25 3.73
C PRO A 100 11.98 -5.80 2.35
N VAL A 101 11.11 -5.70 1.33
CA VAL A 101 11.45 -6.06 -0.06
C VAL A 101 12.55 -5.13 -0.60
N THR A 102 12.58 -3.88 -0.17
CA THR A 102 13.58 -2.90 -0.61
C THR A 102 14.99 -3.20 -0.13
N TRP A 103 15.13 -4.00 0.93
CA TRP A 103 16.42 -4.40 1.47
C TRP A 103 17.07 -5.50 0.62
N VAL A 104 16.28 -6.13 -0.26
CA VAL A 104 16.69 -7.27 -1.09
C VAL A 104 16.53 -7.00 -2.60
N ALA A 105 15.70 -6.02 -2.99
CA ALA A 105 15.44 -5.65 -4.38
C ALA A 105 16.09 -4.32 -4.76
N PRO A 106 16.69 -4.20 -5.96
CA PRO A 106 17.31 -2.97 -6.42
C PRO A 106 16.27 -1.86 -6.63
N ILE A 107 16.63 -0.64 -6.23
CA ILE A 107 15.78 0.57 -6.22
C ILE A 107 15.07 0.82 -7.56
N GLY A 108 15.67 0.46 -8.69
CA GLY A 108 15.06 0.61 -10.03
C GLY A 108 13.83 -0.29 -10.27
N ALA A 109 13.73 -1.44 -9.61
CA ALA A 109 12.60 -2.36 -9.76
C ALA A 109 11.33 -1.86 -9.02
N LEU A 110 11.52 -1.12 -7.93
CA LEU A 110 10.43 -0.54 -7.13
C LEU A 110 9.78 0.68 -7.80
N ALA A 111 10.58 1.46 -8.52
CA ALA A 111 10.10 2.59 -9.32
C ALA A 111 9.19 2.14 -10.48
N GLY A 112 9.50 1.02 -11.14
CA GLY A 112 8.69 0.46 -12.24
C GLY A 112 7.33 -0.06 -11.77
N ALA A 113 7.29 -0.79 -10.66
CA ALA A 113 6.06 -1.39 -10.12
C ALA A 113 5.03 -0.37 -9.61
N THR A 114 5.48 0.84 -9.25
CA THR A 114 4.62 1.92 -8.76
C THR A 114 3.96 2.70 -9.92
N GLY A 115 4.61 2.77 -11.09
CA GLY A 115 4.09 3.44 -12.28
C GLY A 115 2.90 2.72 -12.94
N GLU A 116 2.86 1.40 -12.88
CA GLU A 116 1.81 0.60 -13.55
C GLU A 116 0.47 0.59 -12.81
N ARG A 117 0.44 0.81 -11.50
CA ARG A 117 -0.83 0.84 -10.73
C ARG A 117 -1.65 2.10 -10.97
N ARG A 118 -1.04 3.20 -11.44
CA ARG A 118 -1.74 4.48 -11.63
C ARG A 118 -2.47 4.59 -12.97
N ARG A 119 -2.07 3.83 -13.99
CA ARG A 119 -2.79 3.77 -15.29
C ARG A 119 -4.13 3.00 -15.24
N ARG A 120 -4.43 2.28 -14.16
CA ARG A 120 -5.69 1.52 -14.02
C ARG A 120 -6.78 2.29 -13.28
N GLY A 121 -6.49 3.49 -12.77
CA GLY A 121 -7.44 4.32 -12.02
C GLY A 121 -8.10 5.44 -12.84
N ASP A 122 -7.60 5.73 -14.04
CA ASP A 122 -8.09 6.81 -14.91
C ASP A 122 -8.83 6.26 -16.13
N ASP A 123 -9.86 5.43 -15.90
CA ASP A 123 -10.86 5.17 -16.94
C ASP A 123 -12.02 6.18 -16.76
N PRO A 124 -12.11 7.24 -17.58
CA PRO A 124 -13.27 8.12 -17.58
C PRO A 124 -14.45 7.31 -18.13
N ARG A 125 -15.34 6.87 -17.22
CA ARG A 125 -16.62 6.28 -17.62
C ARG A 125 -17.35 7.25 -18.56
N PRO A 126 -17.77 6.84 -19.77
CA PRO A 126 -18.63 7.66 -20.60
C PRO A 126 -19.97 7.85 -19.88
N LEU A 127 -20.50 9.08 -19.97
CA LEU A 127 -21.83 9.46 -19.48
C LEU A 127 -22.92 8.66 -20.19
#